data_AF-A0SNG2-F1
#
_entry.id   AF-A0SNG2-F1
#
_cell.length_a   1.000
_cell.length_b   1.000
_cell.length_c   1.000
_cell.angle_alpha   90.00
_cell.angle_beta   90.00
_cell.angle_gamma   90.00
#
_symmetry.space_group_name_H-M   'P 1'
#
loop_
_entity.id
_entity.type
_entity.pdbx_description
1 polymer ?
#
loop_
_entity_poly.entity_id
_entity_poly.type
_entity_poly.pdbx_seq_one_letter_code
_entity_poly.pdbx_strand_id
1 'polypeptide(L)'
;MSSVTFNIMLAYIFSLLGTLMFRSHLMSTLLCLEGMMLSLFIMTTITSLNSHSMMMYPIPIVILVFAACEAAIGLALLAKVTNS
;
A
#
# COMPACT_ATOMS: atom_id res chain seq x y z
N MET A 1 9.40 18.56 7.71
CA MET A 1 9.02 17.23 8.19
C MET A 1 7.51 16.99 8.23
N SER A 2 6.65 18.01 8.30
CA SER A 2 5.18 17.85 8.32
C SER A 2 4.49 17.87 6.94
N SER A 3 4.99 18.64 5.96
CA SER A 3 4.34 18.79 4.66
C SER A 3 4.37 17.50 3.82
N VAL A 4 5.52 16.81 3.81
CA VAL A 4 5.67 15.54 3.09
C VAL A 4 4.79 14.46 3.71
N THR A 5 4.78 14.34 5.04
CA THR A 5 3.95 13.37 5.74
C THR A 5 2.46 13.67 5.53
N PHE A 6 2.06 14.95 5.50
CA PHE A 6 0.70 15.36 5.17
C PHE A 6 0.30 14.94 3.75
N ASN A 7 1.16 15.16 2.76
CA ASN A 7 0.92 14.72 1.38
C ASN A 7 0.80 13.20 1.25
N ILE A 8 1.63 12.44 1.98
CA ILE A 8 1.57 10.97 1.99
C ILE A 8 0.28 10.48 2.65
N MET A 9 -0.15 11.11 3.75
CA MET A 9 -1.43 10.80 4.39
C MET A 9 -2.61 11.10 3.47
N LEU A 10 -2.56 12.22 2.72
CA LEU A 10 -3.54 12.53 1.68
C LEU A 10 -3.55 11.47 0.58
N ALA A 11 -2.38 11.03 0.10
CA ALA A 11 -2.29 9.96 -0.88
C ALA A 11 -2.92 8.65 -0.36
N TYR A 12 -2.66 8.29 0.90
CA TYR A 12 -3.28 7.14 1.55
C TYR A 12 -4.81 7.27 1.57
N ILE A 13 -5.34 8.42 2.00
CA ILE A 13 -6.79 8.70 2.04
C ILE A 13 -7.41 8.61 0.64
N PHE A 14 -6.77 9.16 -0.39
CA PHE A 14 -7.24 9.08 -1.78
C PHE A 14 -7.25 7.64 -2.29
N SER A 15 -6.21 6.85 -2.01
CA SER A 15 -6.19 5.43 -2.38
C SER A 15 -7.24 4.61 -1.64
N LEU A 16 -7.50 4.91 -0.36
CA LEU A 16 -8.55 4.27 0.44
C LEU A 16 -9.94 4.61 -0.10
N LEU A 17 -10.21 5.89 -0.41
CA LEU A 17 -11.42 6.31 -1.12
C LEU A 17 -11.58 5.59 -2.45
N GLY A 18 -10.49 5.42 -3.21
CA GLY A 18 -10.47 4.66 -4.46
C GLY A 18 -10.88 3.19 -4.30
N THR A 19 -10.42 2.53 -3.22
CA THR A 19 -10.84 1.14 -2.93
C THR A 19 -12.29 1.02 -2.48
N LEU A 20 -12.81 1.97 -1.69
CA LEU A 20 -14.19 1.96 -1.21
C LEU A 20 -15.19 2.26 -2.33
N MET A 21 -14.80 3.08 -3.29
CA MET A 21 -15.56 3.39 -4.50
C MET A 21 -15.40 2.24 -5.51
N PHE A 22 -15.95 1.07 -5.18
CA PHE A 22 -15.88 -0.13 -6.03
C PHE A 22 -16.36 0.17 -7.45
N ARG A 23 -15.40 0.27 -8.37
CA ARG A 23 -15.67 0.28 -9.81
C ARG A 23 -15.74 -1.15 -10.32
N SER A 24 -16.44 -1.38 -11.43
CA SER A 24 -16.67 -2.70 -12.04
C SER A 24 -15.41 -3.54 -12.31
N HIS A 25 -14.22 -2.94 -12.34
CA HIS A 25 -12.97 -3.62 -12.61
C HIS A 25 -12.16 -3.88 -11.33
N LEU A 26 -12.08 -5.16 -10.94
CA LEU A 26 -11.26 -5.64 -9.81
C LEU A 26 -9.75 -5.28 -9.96
N MET A 27 -9.26 -5.11 -11.19
CA MET A 27 -7.89 -4.63 -11.43
C MET A 27 -7.64 -3.24 -10.85
N SER A 28 -8.64 -2.36 -10.89
CA SER A 28 -8.50 -0.99 -10.39
C SER A 28 -8.43 -0.95 -8.86
N THR A 29 -9.16 -1.83 -8.17
CA THR A 29 -9.12 -1.95 -6.71
C THR A 29 -7.79 -2.55 -6.23
N LEU A 30 -7.21 -3.51 -6.97
CA LEU A 30 -5.87 -4.04 -6.69
C LEU A 30 -4.78 -2.96 -6.78
N LEU A 31 -4.82 -2.12 -7.82
CA LEU A 31 -3.86 -1.00 -7.95
C LEU A 31 -4.02 0.03 -6.82
N CYS A 32 -5.25 0.30 -6.36
CA CYS A 32 -5.47 1.17 -5.21
C CYS A 32 -4.95 0.55 -3.90
N LEU A 33 -5.03 -0.78 -3.73
CA LEU A 33 -4.41 -1.49 -2.60
C LEU A 33 -2.88 -1.38 -2.64
N GLU A 34 -2.26 -1.55 -3.82
CA GLU A 34 -0.81 -1.33 -3.97
C GLU A 34 -0.40 0.10 -3.63
N GLY A 35 -1.19 1.11 -4.03
CA GLY A 35 -0.99 2.51 -3.65
C GLY A 35 -1.06 2.76 -2.14
N MET A 36 -1.99 2.12 -1.43
CA MET A 36 -2.06 2.17 0.03
C MET A 36 -0.81 1.57 0.69
N MET A 37 -0.35 0.42 0.21
CA MET A 37 0.85 -0.24 0.76
C MET A 37 2.11 0.60 0.52
N LEU A 38 2.22 1.23 -0.65
CA LEU A 38 3.36 2.08 -1.00
C LEU A 38 3.40 3.37 -0.16
N SER A 39 2.26 4.01 0.10
CA SER A 39 2.21 5.19 0.97
C SER A 39 2.60 4.87 2.42
N LEU A 40 2.19 3.71 2.95
CA LEU A 40 2.61 3.22 4.27
C LEU A 40 4.12 2.92 4.32
N PHE A 41 4.67 2.34 3.25
CA PHE A 41 6.12 2.12 3.13
C PHE A 41 6.90 3.45 3.16
N ILE A 42 6.47 4.46 2.41
CA ILE A 42 7.15 5.77 2.40
C ILE A 42 7.05 6.44 3.79
N MET A 43 5.91 6.32 4.47
CA MET A 43 5.72 6.92 5.79
C MET A 43 6.59 6.25 6.88
N THR A 44 6.71 4.92 6.83
CA THR A 44 7.56 4.14 7.76
C THR A 44 9.06 4.34 7.48
N THR A 45 9.46 4.45 6.21
CA THR A 45 10.86 4.76 5.87
C THR A 45 11.25 6.16 6.32
N ILE A 46 10.44 7.19 6.06
CA ILE A 46 10.72 8.56 6.51
C ILE A 46 10.84 8.65 8.03
N THR A 47 9.97 7.96 8.78
CA THR A 47 10.03 7.95 10.25
C THR A 47 11.26 7.20 10.78
N SER A 48 11.64 6.08 10.16
CA SER A 48 12.87 5.37 10.52
C SER A 48 14.14 6.20 10.26
N LEU A 49 14.17 6.93 9.14
CA LEU A 49 15.28 7.80 8.77
C LEU A 49 15.36 9.03 9.68
N ASN A 50 14.23 9.66 9.99
CA ASN A 50 14.18 10.86 10.84
C ASN A 50 14.52 10.56 12.31
N SER A 51 14.19 9.36 12.80
CA SER A 51 14.55 8.92 14.16
C SER A 51 15.95 8.34 14.27
N HIS A 52 16.70 8.22 13.17
CA HIS A 52 18.00 7.55 13.09
C HIS A 52 18.03 6.20 13.82
N SER A 53 16.91 5.46 13.78
CA SER A 53 16.76 4.20 14.51
C SER A 53 17.03 3.02 13.59
N MET A 54 18.25 2.48 13.65
CA MET A 54 18.65 1.34 12.82
C MET A 54 17.78 0.09 13.04
N MET A 55 17.24 -0.05 14.26
CA MET A 55 16.34 -1.15 14.63
C MET A 55 15.00 -1.12 13.87
N MET A 56 14.63 0.02 13.30
CA MET A 56 13.35 0.23 12.61
C MET A 56 13.44 -0.05 11.09
N TYR A 57 14.64 -0.19 10.53
CA TYR A 57 14.84 -0.52 9.11
C TYR A 57 14.27 -1.85 8.61
N PRO A 58 14.16 -2.95 9.40
CA PRO A 58 13.51 -4.16 8.91
C PRO A 58 11.99 -4.00 8.73
N ILE A 59 11.35 -3.04 9.42
CA ILE A 59 9.89 -2.88 9.42
C ILE A 59 9.34 -2.53 8.03
N PRO A 60 9.86 -1.52 7.29
CA PRO A 60 9.43 -1.25 5.92
C PRO A 60 9.56 -2.46 4.98
N ILE A 61 10.59 -3.28 5.16
CA ILE A 61 10.86 -4.45 4.31
C ILE A 61 9.81 -5.54 4.58
N VAL A 62 9.51 -5.80 5.86
CA VAL A 62 8.46 -6.77 6.25
C VAL A 62 7.10 -6.35 5.70
N ILE A 63 6.76 -5.05 5.76
CA ILE A 63 5.51 -4.51 5.19
C ILE A 63 5.43 -4.81 3.69
N LEU A 64 6.53 -4.63 2.95
CA LEU A 64 6.58 -4.84 1.50
C LEU A 64 6.42 -6.33 1.12
N VAL A 65 7.01 -7.24 1.90
CA VAL A 65 6.86 -8.69 1.69
C VAL A 65 5.40 -9.12 1.86
N PHE A 66 4.75 -8.71 2.96
CA PHE A 66 3.33 -9.04 3.16
C PHE A 66 2.43 -8.38 2.11
N ALA A 67 2.75 -7.17 1.65
CA ALA A 67 2.04 -6.52 0.54
C ALA A 67 2.05 -7.36 -0.74
N ALA A 68 3.23 -7.86 -1.12
CA ALA A 68 3.38 -8.67 -2.31
C ALA A 68 2.63 -10.01 -2.20
N CYS A 69 2.61 -10.61 -1.00
CA CYS A 69 1.82 -11.82 -0.74
C CYS A 69 0.32 -11.58 -0.91
N GLU A 70 -0.23 -10.51 -0.32
CA GLU A 70 -1.64 -10.13 -0.48
C GLU A 70 -2.00 -9.87 -1.96
N ALA A 71 -1.14 -9.15 -2.68
CA ALA A 71 -1.34 -8.88 -4.11
C ALA A 71 -1.32 -10.17 -4.95
N ALA A 72 -0.42 -11.11 -4.66
CA ALA A 72 -0.36 -12.40 -5.35
C ALA A 72 -1.65 -13.23 -5.15
N ILE A 73 -2.19 -13.25 -3.92
CA ILE A 73 -3.45 -13.93 -3.61
C ILE A 73 -4.62 -13.21 -4.30
N GLY A 74 -4.62 -11.88 -4.32
CA GLY A 74 -5.62 -11.06 -5.01
C GLY A 74 -5.67 -11.32 -6.52
N LEU A 75 -4.50 -11.43 -7.17
CA LEU A 75 -4.40 -11.78 -8.59
C LEU A 75 -4.86 -13.22 -8.86
N ALA A 76 -4.56 -14.17 -7.97
CA ALA A 76 -5.03 -15.55 -8.10
C ALA A 76 -6.57 -15.65 -8.02
N LEU A 77 -7.20 -14.87 -7.14
CA LEU A 77 -8.67 -14.77 -7.08
C LEU A 77 -9.25 -14.11 -8.32
N LEU A 78 -8.60 -13.08 -8.85
CA LEU A 78 -9.04 -12.41 -10.09
C LEU A 78 -9.02 -13.40 -11.26
N ALA A 79 -7.96 -14.20 -11.41
CA ALA A 79 -7.88 -15.23 -12.45
C ALA A 79 -8.99 -16.29 -12.32
N LYS A 80 -9.42 -16.60 -11.09
CA LYS A 80 -10.57 -17.49 -10.84
C LYS A 80 -11.89 -16.86 -11.26
N VAL A 81 -12.11 -15.57 -10.97
CA VAL A 81 -13.33 -14.84 -11.35
C VAL A 81 -13.42 -14.59 -12.86
N THR A 82 -12.29 -14.41 -13.55
CA THR A 82 -12.30 -14.24 -15.01
C THR A 82 -12.51 -15.54 -15.77
N ASN A 83 -12.16 -16.68 -15.17
CA ASN A 83 -12.32 -18.01 -15.78
C ASN A 83 -13.66 -18.69 -15.46
N SER A 84 -14.46 -18.11 -14.55
CA SER A 84 -15.83 -18.54 -14.25
C SER A 84 -16.84 -17.78 -15.10
#